data_AF-A0A3B9VK61-F1
#
_entry.id   AF-A0A3B9VK61-F1
#
_cell.length_a   1.000
_cell.length_b   1.000
_cell.length_c   1.000
_cell.angle_alpha   90.00
_cell.angle_beta   90.00
_cell.angle_gamma   90.00
#
_symmetry.space_group_name_H-M   'P 1'
#
loop_
_entity.id
_entity.type
_entity.pdbx_description
1 polymer ?
#
loop_
_entity_poly.entity_id
_entity_poly.type
_entity_poly.pdbx_seq_one_letter_code
_entity_poly.pdbx_strand_id
1 'polypeptide(L)' 'MAERDINSEIAALDATLKSIEAVLDLGKLRKEQAELETQAGVPDLWSDPEAAQKVTSALSRVNSTINKVSSLRSRV' A
#
# COMPACT_ATOMS: atom_id res chain seq x y z
N MET A 1 20.73 0.69 -34.63
CA MET A 1 19.80 0.94 -33.50
C MET A 1 20.68 1.24 -32.30
N ALA A 2 20.45 2.34 -31.60
CA ALA A 2 21.20 2.61 -30.36
C ALA A 2 20.95 1.45 -29.38
N GLU A 3 22.01 0.93 -28.80
CA GLU A 3 21.93 -0.11 -27.78
C GLU A 3 21.25 0.49 -26.54
N ARG A 4 20.20 -0.15 -26.03
CA ARG A 4 19.48 0.36 -24.85
C ARG A 4 20.31 0.08 -23.61
N ASP A 5 20.54 1.12 -22.81
CA ASP A 5 21.12 0.98 -21.49
C ASP A 5 20.04 0.60 -20.46
N ILE A 6 19.74 -0.69 -20.40
CA ILE A 6 18.71 -1.28 -19.53
C ILE A 6 18.97 -0.97 -18.05
N ASN A 7 20.25 -0.92 -17.63
CA ASN A 7 20.59 -0.66 -16.22
C ASN A 7 20.25 0.77 -15.82
N SER A 8 20.55 1.74 -16.68
CA SER A 8 20.18 3.14 -16.44
C SER A 8 18.66 3.35 -16.43
N GLU A 9 17.91 2.64 -17.29
CA GLU A 9 16.45 2.67 -17.28
C GLU A 9 15.85 2.10 -15.98
N ILE A 10 16.38 0.97 -15.48
CA ILE A 10 15.96 0.38 -14.20
C ILE A 10 16.27 1.33 -13.04
N ALA A 11 17.46 1.96 -13.02
CA ALA A 11 17.82 2.91 -11.98
C ALA A 11 16.88 4.14 -11.94
N ALA A 12 16.42 4.62 -13.10
CA ALA A 12 15.45 5.70 -13.19
C ALA A 12 14.06 5.29 -12.65
N LEU A 13 13.63 4.05 -12.94
CA LEU A 13 12.38 3.49 -12.39
C LEU A 13 12.47 3.33 -10.87
N ASP A 14 13.59 2.83 -10.33
CA ASP A 14 13.81 2.70 -8.89
C ASP A 14 13.77 4.06 -8.18
N ALA A 15 14.44 5.07 -8.72
CA ALA A 15 14.41 6.42 -8.19
C ALA A 15 12.99 7.00 -8.15
N THR A 16 12.22 6.77 -9.22
CA THR A 16 10.81 7.19 -9.30
C THR A 16 9.96 6.48 -8.25
N LEU A 17 10.13 5.17 -8.10
CA LEU A 17 9.39 4.38 -7.11
C LEU A 17 9.72 4.78 -5.67
N LYS A 18 10.99 5.07 -5.37
CA LYS A 18 11.41 5.61 -4.06
C LYS A 18 10.73 6.94 -3.73
N SER A 19 10.60 7.83 -4.71
CA SER A 19 9.88 9.10 -4.53
C SER A 19 8.39 8.88 -4.21
N ILE A 20 7.75 7.95 -4.93
CA ILE A 20 6.35 7.56 -4.66
C ILE A 20 6.20 6.99 -3.25
N GLU A 21 7.10 6.09 -2.84
CA GLU A 21 7.09 5.48 -1.50
C GLU A 21 7.26 6.51 -0.38
N ALA A 22 8.11 7.53 -0.60
CA ALA A 22 8.32 8.61 0.36
C ALA A 22 7.05 9.47 0.53
N VAL A 23 6.36 9.79 -0.57
CA VAL A 23 5.09 10.55 -0.53
C VAL A 23 3.96 9.75 0.11
N LEU A 24 3.88 8.44 -0.18
CA LEU A 24 2.84 7.57 0.36
C LEU A 24 3.03 7.26 1.84
N ASP A 25 4.24 7.41 2.38
CA ASP A 25 4.60 7.06 3.75
C ASP A 25 4.14 5.62 4.11
N LEU A 26 4.83 4.63 3.53
CA LEU A 26 4.53 3.21 3.75
C LEU A 26 4.58 2.82 5.24
N GLY A 27 5.38 3.51 6.06
CA GLY A 27 5.43 3.29 7.49
C GLY A 27 4.11 3.64 8.16
N LYS A 28 3.57 4.82 7.86
CA LYS A 28 2.26 5.25 8.32
C LYS A 28 1.14 4.35 7.82
N LEU A 29 1.13 3.98 6.54
CA LEU A 29 0.11 3.09 5.98
C LEU A 29 0.10 1.71 6.65
N ARG A 30 1.27 1.12 6.94
CA ARG A 30 1.36 -0.15 7.66
C ARG A 30 0.87 -0.05 9.11
N LYS A 31 1.11 1.09 9.77
CA LYS A 31 0.56 1.34 11.11
C LYS A 31 -0.96 1.43 11.07
N GLU A 32 -1.50 2.20 10.12
CA GLU A 32 -2.95 2.33 9.91
C GLU A 32 -3.59 0.97 9.58
N GLN A 33 -2.95 0.16 8.75
CA GLN A 33 -3.37 -1.21 8.46
C GLN A 33 -3.53 -2.03 9.75
N ALA A 34 -2.50 -2.07 10.60
CA ALA A 34 -2.51 -2.86 11.83
C ALA A 34 -3.61 -2.39 12.82
N GLU A 35 -3.83 -1.07 12.90
CA GLU A 35 -4.92 -0.49 13.70
C GLU A 35 -6.30 -0.90 13.16
N LEU A 36 -6.49 -0.84 11.84
CA LEU A 36 -7.73 -1.24 11.19
C LEU A 36 -7.97 -2.75 11.23
N GLU A 37 -6.93 -3.58 11.14
CA GLU A 37 -7.02 -5.04 11.32
C GLU A 37 -7.47 -5.39 12.73
N THR A 38 -6.93 -4.68 13.74
CA THR A 38 -7.35 -4.84 15.13
C THR A 38 -8.83 -4.50 15.30
N GLN A 39 -9.29 -3.38 14.72
CA GLN A 39 -10.70 -2.98 14.75
C GLN A 39 -11.60 -3.96 13.98
N ALA A 40 -11.14 -4.46 12.83
CA ALA A 40 -11.88 -5.41 12.00
C ALA A 40 -12.05 -6.79 12.68
N GLY A 41 -11.12 -7.16 13.57
CA GLY A 41 -11.15 -8.41 14.34
C GLY A 41 -12.01 -8.38 15.61
N VAL A 42 -12.62 -7.23 15.92
CA VAL A 42 -13.49 -7.09 17.11
C VAL A 42 -14.78 -7.93 16.91
N PRO A 43 -15.12 -8.86 17.83
CA PRO A 43 -16.23 -9.81 17.64
C PRO A 43 -17.61 -9.17 17.42
N ASP A 44 -17.86 -8.03 18.04
CA ASP A 44 -19.13 -7.29 18.00
C ASP A 44 -19.15 -6.14 16.98
N LEU A 45 -18.15 -6.04 16.11
CA LEU A 45 -18.08 -4.99 15.09
C LEU A 45 -19.37 -4.90 14.25
N TRP A 46 -19.96 -6.05 13.92
CA TRP A 46 -21.16 -6.13 13.07
C TRP A 46 -22.47 -5.90 13.82
N SER A 47 -22.44 -5.63 15.13
CA SER A 47 -23.60 -5.10 15.85
C SER A 47 -23.98 -3.69 15.38
N ASP A 48 -23.02 -2.95 14.79
CA ASP A 48 -23.24 -1.73 14.01
C ASP A 48 -22.72 -1.93 12.57
N PRO A 49 -23.60 -2.26 11.61
CA PRO A 49 -23.21 -2.47 10.21
C PRO A 49 -22.57 -1.25 9.55
N GLU A 50 -22.92 -0.02 9.96
CA GLU A 50 -22.36 1.20 9.39
C GLU A 50 -20.90 1.38 9.85
N ALA A 51 -20.63 1.14 11.14
CA ALA A 51 -19.27 1.13 11.68
C ALA A 51 -18.43 0.01 11.04
N ALA A 52 -18.98 -1.20 10.93
CA ALA A 52 -18.32 -2.32 10.28
C ALA A 52 -17.94 -2.01 8.82
N GLN A 53 -18.85 -1.42 8.05
CA GLN A 53 -18.60 -1.04 6.67
C GLN A 53 -17.48 0.00 6.56
N LYS A 54 -17.44 0.99 7.47
CA LYS A 54 -16.40 2.03 7.47
C LYS A 54 -15.02 1.43 7.72
N VAL A 55 -14.87 0.60 8.75
CA VAL A 55 -13.60 -0.04 9.13
C VAL A 55 -13.11 -0.96 8.01
N THR A 56 -13.97 -1.85 7.51
CA THR A 56 -13.60 -2.81 6.45
C THR A 56 -13.26 -2.12 5.13
N SER A 57 -14.00 -1.07 4.75
CA SER A 57 -13.71 -0.29 3.54
C SER A 57 -12.40 0.48 3.67
N ALA A 58 -12.09 1.03 4.85
CA ALA A 58 -10.82 1.69 5.10
C ALA A 58 -9.65 0.69 5.01
N LEU A 59 -9.79 -0.48 5.63
CA LEU A 59 -8.78 -1.55 5.60
C LEU A 59 -8.50 -2.00 4.16
N SER A 60 -9.55 -2.21 3.35
CA SER A 60 -9.41 -2.59 1.94
C SER A 60 -8.64 -1.55 1.12
N ARG A 61 -8.90 -0.24 1.36
CA ARG A 61 -8.19 0.85 0.68
C ARG A 61 -6.70 0.87 1.04
N VAL A 62 -6.38 0.78 2.34
CA VAL A 62 -4.98 0.77 2.81
C VAL A 62 -4.23 -0.45 2.25
N ASN A 63 -4.83 -1.64 2.34
CA ASN A 63 -4.26 -2.87 1.79
C ASN A 63 -4.02 -2.78 0.28
N SER A 64 -4.96 -2.22 -0.47
CA SER A 64 -4.82 -2.05 -1.92
C SER A 64 -3.64 -1.15 -2.28
N THR A 65 -3.45 -0.05 -1.55
CA THR A 65 -2.31 0.86 -1.74
C THR A 65 -0.98 0.17 -1.44
N ILE A 66 -0.87 -0.49 -0.28
CA ILE A 66 0.35 -1.21 0.12
C ILE A 66 0.70 -2.31 -0.89
N ASN A 67 -0.30 -3.10 -1.31
CA ASN A 67 -0.12 -4.19 -2.26
C ASN A 67 0.33 -3.68 -3.64
N LYS A 68 -0.24 -2.56 -4.11
CA LYS A 68 0.14 -1.96 -5.39
C LYS A 68 1.60 -1.53 -5.40
N VAL A 69 2.04 -0.82 -4.36
CA VAL A 69 3.44 -0.36 -4.26
C VAL A 69 4.40 -1.53 -4.10
N SER A 70 4.06 -2.49 -3.24
CA SER A 70 4.88 -3.69 -3.02
C SER A 70 5.03 -4.54 -4.30
N SER A 71 3.96 -4.63 -5.10
CA SER A 71 3.98 -5.30 -6.40
C SER A 71 4.83 -4.57 -7.44
N LEU A 72 4.85 -3.23 -7.43
CA LEU A 72 5.76 -2.46 -8.29
C LEU A 72 7.21 -2.66 -7.87
N ARG A 73 7.48 -2.66 -6.56
CA ARG A 73 8.81 -2.86 -5.97
C ARG A 73 9.41 -4.22 -6.31
N SER A 74 8.60 -5.28 -6.45
CA SER A 74 9.12 -6.61 -6.81
C SER A 74 9.49 -6.76 -8.29
N ARG A 75 9.14 -5.77 -9.13
CA ARG A 75 9.33 -5.80 -10.59
C ARG A 75 10.46 -4.88 -11.08
N VAL A 76 11.05 -4.11 -10.18
CA VAL A 76 12.16 -3.17 -10.41
C VAL A 76 13.36 -3.68 -9.65
#